data_AF-A0A2E9Y9L6-F1
#
_entry.id   AF-A0A2E9Y9L6-F1
#
_cell.length_a   1.000
_cell.length_b   1.000
_cell.length_c   1.000
_cell.angle_alpha   90.00
_cell.angle_beta   90.00
_cell.angle_gamma   90.00
#
_symmetry.space_group_name_H-M   'P 1'
#
loop_
_entity.id
_entity.type
_entity.pdbx_description
1 polymer ?
#
loop_
_entity_poly.entity_id
_entity_poly.type
_entity_poly.pdbx_seq_one_letter_code
_entity_poly.pdbx_strand_id
1 'polypeptide(L)'
;MDLPTQIGLDSDAPLAAGEVGKVGLAVDTCDDLHRALETIPLDEMRLATVGNCNSPWILAMFHALAESKGHDPKDMHFQIQNDPIKEYTGRGTYIFSPSVAIDISSDVTEYICKKLPKWAPQYNCTTTMRWGGASASQEVGFGIANSLCYIDAALAKGVDPVDFVPRMHLHMSSDNDLFEEVAKFRAVRRLWAKIAGEHLKTDDPRILALRTTVFTAGDKLTAQEPLNNITRTTMHVLAALLGGADNIVVPAYDEALALPTYESARIATLIKNILHDECYVGQTADPMGGSYFVESLTTQIEEKANECYRQVKDMGGAAAAIENGFYLKEMSDGMYRQFTEVESGERTLIGVNKHIRETETPIDIFKGDPEAEQRQIDRLKESRTNRDQKRTAAALAEVRRVAEAKNMGNRENIVPSFLEAVRARATVGEIFDELREVFGEYQAPNVV
;
A
#
# COMPACT_ATOMS: atom_id res chain seq x y z
N MET A 1 -1.42 7.84 -7.05
CA MET A 1 -2.53 8.24 -7.93
C MET A 1 -3.53 9.02 -7.09
N ASP A 2 -4.39 9.83 -7.69
CA ASP A 2 -5.45 10.55 -6.97
C ASP A 2 -6.56 9.60 -6.47
N LEU A 3 -7.55 10.15 -5.74
CA LEU A 3 -8.66 9.34 -5.21
C LEU A 3 -9.53 8.76 -6.33
N PRO A 4 -10.00 9.53 -7.34
CA PRO A 4 -10.82 8.98 -8.43
C PRO A 4 -10.18 7.78 -9.10
N THR A 5 -8.90 7.87 -9.47
CA THR A 5 -8.17 6.75 -10.09
C THR A 5 -8.11 5.52 -9.17
N GLN A 6 -7.88 5.73 -7.86
CA GLN A 6 -7.79 4.63 -6.88
C GLN A 6 -9.11 3.86 -6.74
N ILE A 7 -10.25 4.54 -6.84
CA ILE A 7 -11.58 3.92 -6.77
C ILE A 7 -12.18 3.62 -8.15
N GLY A 8 -11.40 3.71 -9.22
CA GLY A 8 -11.84 3.33 -10.56
C GLY A 8 -12.88 4.28 -11.16
N LEU A 9 -12.69 5.58 -10.99
CA LEU A 9 -13.50 6.63 -11.60
C LEU A 9 -12.65 7.46 -12.55
N ASP A 10 -13.24 7.85 -13.67
CA ASP A 10 -12.66 8.83 -14.57
C ASP A 10 -12.73 10.24 -13.97
N SER A 11 -11.80 11.08 -14.40
CA SER A 11 -11.71 12.49 -13.96
C SER A 11 -12.94 13.34 -14.29
N ASP A 12 -13.80 12.91 -15.22
CA ASP A 12 -15.07 13.59 -15.54
C ASP A 12 -16.31 12.97 -14.87
N ALA A 13 -16.12 11.98 -14.01
CA ALA A 13 -17.20 11.42 -13.21
C ALA A 13 -17.74 12.46 -12.21
N PRO A 14 -19.07 12.57 -11.99
CA PRO A 14 -19.63 13.54 -11.04
C PRO A 14 -19.06 13.44 -9.61
N LEU A 15 -18.72 12.24 -9.16
CA LEU A 15 -18.14 11.99 -7.83
C LEU A 15 -16.64 12.34 -7.75
N ALA A 16 -15.96 12.51 -8.89
CA ALA A 16 -14.55 12.87 -8.95
C ALA A 16 -14.30 14.38 -8.82
N ALA A 17 -15.35 15.20 -9.00
CA ALA A 17 -15.25 16.65 -9.04
C ALA A 17 -14.54 17.21 -7.79
N GLY A 18 -13.48 17.99 -8.01
CA GLY A 18 -12.68 18.59 -6.94
C GLY A 18 -11.62 17.67 -6.32
N GLU A 19 -11.59 16.39 -6.66
CA GLU A 19 -10.60 15.41 -6.16
C GLU A 19 -9.54 15.03 -7.21
N VAL A 20 -9.77 15.41 -8.48
CA VAL A 20 -8.85 15.13 -9.60
C VAL A 20 -7.49 15.78 -9.35
N GLY A 21 -6.44 14.95 -9.33
CA GLY A 21 -5.07 15.41 -9.16
C GLY A 21 -4.71 15.96 -7.76
N LYS A 22 -5.62 15.89 -6.76
CA LYS A 22 -5.41 16.50 -5.43
C LYS A 22 -4.36 15.80 -4.59
N VAL A 23 -4.45 14.47 -4.51
CA VAL A 23 -3.60 13.64 -3.62
C VAL A 23 -2.62 12.76 -4.40
N GLY A 24 -2.50 12.98 -5.71
CA GLY A 24 -1.61 12.24 -6.58
C GLY A 24 -1.93 12.46 -8.05
N LEU A 25 -1.23 11.74 -8.92
CA LEU A 25 -1.46 11.80 -10.37
C LEU A 25 -2.86 11.29 -10.73
N ALA A 26 -3.61 12.07 -11.50
CA ALA A 26 -4.84 11.64 -12.18
C ALA A 26 -4.49 10.80 -13.42
N VAL A 27 -5.07 9.60 -13.53
CA VAL A 27 -4.77 8.67 -14.63
C VAL A 27 -6.07 8.00 -15.07
N ASP A 28 -6.59 8.42 -16.22
CA ASP A 28 -7.83 7.84 -16.78
C ASP A 28 -7.50 6.78 -17.85
N THR A 29 -6.41 6.98 -18.61
CA THR A 29 -6.04 6.18 -19.77
C THR A 29 -4.53 5.92 -19.82
N CYS A 30 -4.08 4.95 -20.63
CA CYS A 30 -2.64 4.71 -20.83
C CYS A 30 -1.86 5.95 -21.27
N ASP A 31 -2.52 6.85 -22.02
CA ASP A 31 -1.90 8.08 -22.52
C ASP A 31 -1.48 9.02 -21.38
N ASP A 32 -2.18 9.01 -20.24
CA ASP A 32 -1.83 9.78 -19.05
C ASP A 32 -0.51 9.31 -18.44
N LEU A 33 -0.38 7.99 -18.27
CA LEU A 33 0.82 7.39 -17.71
C LEU A 33 2.01 7.53 -18.66
N HIS A 34 1.79 7.41 -19.97
CA HIS A 34 2.81 7.66 -21.00
C HIS A 34 3.36 9.08 -20.90
N ARG A 35 2.49 10.09 -20.77
CA ARG A 35 2.90 11.49 -20.57
C ARG A 35 3.66 11.68 -19.26
N ALA A 36 3.12 11.16 -18.17
CA ALA A 36 3.70 11.34 -16.83
C ALA A 36 5.10 10.75 -16.70
N LEU A 37 5.39 9.68 -17.45
CA LEU A 37 6.65 8.95 -17.38
C LEU A 37 7.49 9.06 -18.66
N GLU A 38 7.20 10.02 -19.54
CA GLU A 38 7.83 10.14 -20.87
C GLU A 38 9.36 10.16 -20.80
N THR A 39 9.92 10.95 -19.87
CA THR A 39 11.36 11.15 -19.70
C THR A 39 12.03 10.18 -18.73
N ILE A 40 11.27 9.26 -18.13
CA ILE A 40 11.77 8.34 -17.10
C ILE A 40 12.39 7.10 -17.77
N PRO A 41 13.64 6.72 -17.43
CA PRO A 41 14.30 5.51 -17.93
C PRO A 41 13.76 4.27 -17.19
N LEU A 42 12.70 3.66 -17.74
CA LEU A 42 11.95 2.60 -17.06
C LEU A 42 12.76 1.30 -16.86
N ASP A 43 13.82 1.09 -17.64
CA ASP A 43 14.72 -0.05 -17.58
C ASP A 43 15.87 0.10 -16.58
N GLU A 44 16.16 1.33 -16.14
CA GLU A 44 17.17 1.63 -15.11
C GLU A 44 16.57 1.75 -13.70
N MET A 45 15.25 1.80 -13.60
CA MET A 45 14.54 2.08 -12.35
C MET A 45 13.73 0.90 -11.85
N ARG A 46 13.56 0.84 -10.53
CA ARG A 46 12.53 0.02 -9.89
C ARG A 46 11.33 0.89 -9.60
N LEU A 47 10.22 0.58 -10.24
CA LEU A 47 8.98 1.32 -10.07
C LEU A 47 8.10 0.59 -9.06
N ALA A 48 7.36 1.36 -8.26
CA ALA A 48 6.36 0.83 -7.36
C ALA A 48 5.11 1.71 -7.39
N THR A 49 3.95 1.10 -7.17
CA THR A 49 2.68 1.84 -7.12
C THR A 49 1.88 1.49 -5.88
N VAL A 50 1.21 2.49 -5.33
CA VAL A 50 0.17 2.34 -4.32
C VAL A 50 -1.18 2.22 -5.04
N GLY A 51 -1.63 0.99 -5.25
CA GLY A 51 -2.98 0.70 -5.73
C GLY A 51 -3.35 -0.76 -5.53
N ASN A 52 -4.64 -0.99 -5.30
CA ASN A 52 -5.13 -2.11 -4.50
C ASN A 52 -6.31 -2.80 -5.19
N CYS A 53 -7.54 -2.34 -4.96
CA CYS A 53 -8.72 -2.87 -5.66
C CYS A 53 -8.66 -2.69 -7.18
N ASN A 54 -7.86 -1.72 -7.66
CA ASN A 54 -7.62 -1.48 -9.08
C ASN A 54 -6.33 -2.11 -9.64
N SER A 55 -5.72 -3.05 -8.93
CA SER A 55 -4.42 -3.63 -9.32
C SER A 55 -4.33 -4.31 -10.69
N PRO A 56 -5.36 -5.01 -11.20
CA PRO A 56 -5.32 -5.54 -12.57
C PRO A 56 -5.15 -4.44 -13.61
N TRP A 57 -5.79 -3.29 -13.38
CA TRP A 57 -5.67 -2.13 -14.24
C TRP A 57 -4.29 -1.50 -14.16
N ILE A 58 -3.73 -1.34 -12.96
CA ILE A 58 -2.36 -0.85 -12.80
C ILE A 58 -1.36 -1.76 -13.52
N LEU A 59 -1.49 -3.08 -13.36
CA LEU A 59 -0.65 -4.03 -14.08
C LEU A 59 -0.76 -3.82 -15.59
N ALA A 60 -1.99 -3.78 -16.12
CA ALA A 60 -2.24 -3.55 -17.54
C ALA A 60 -1.65 -2.22 -18.04
N MET A 61 -1.75 -1.15 -17.25
CA MET A 61 -1.22 0.17 -17.57
C MET A 61 0.30 0.20 -17.65
N PHE A 62 1.00 -0.36 -16.66
CA PHE A 62 2.46 -0.42 -16.68
C PHE A 62 3.00 -1.43 -17.71
N HIS A 63 2.24 -2.50 -17.98
CA HIS A 63 2.56 -3.42 -19.06
C HIS A 63 2.45 -2.72 -20.43
N ALA A 64 1.37 -1.99 -20.70
CA ALA A 64 1.19 -1.24 -21.94
C ALA A 64 2.24 -0.11 -22.10
N LEU A 65 2.59 0.58 -21.00
CA LEU A 65 3.66 1.57 -20.98
C LEU A 65 4.99 0.96 -21.41
N ALA A 66 5.37 -0.20 -20.85
CA ALA A 66 6.57 -0.92 -21.21
C ALA A 66 6.64 -1.20 -22.72
N GLU A 67 5.55 -1.77 -23.27
CA GLU A 67 5.44 -2.09 -24.69
C GLU A 67 5.52 -0.84 -25.56
N SER A 68 4.87 0.25 -25.17
CA SER A 68 4.90 1.51 -25.93
C SER A 68 6.30 2.13 -26.02
N LYS A 69 7.14 1.87 -25.02
CA LYS A 69 8.54 2.31 -24.97
C LYS A 69 9.49 1.30 -25.61
N GLY A 70 8.99 0.20 -26.17
CA GLY A 70 9.78 -0.84 -26.82
C GLY A 70 10.52 -1.76 -25.85
N HIS A 71 10.15 -1.76 -24.56
CA HIS A 71 10.66 -2.72 -23.58
C HIS A 71 9.80 -3.98 -23.56
N ASP A 72 10.42 -5.12 -23.26
CA ASP A 72 9.67 -6.32 -22.88
C ASP A 72 9.20 -6.17 -21.42
N PRO A 73 7.88 -6.20 -21.13
CA PRO A 73 7.36 -6.06 -19.77
C PRO A 73 7.99 -7.05 -18.77
N LYS A 74 8.40 -8.24 -19.23
CA LYS A 74 9.03 -9.26 -18.38
C LYS A 74 10.39 -8.81 -17.83
N ASP A 75 11.03 -7.86 -18.50
CA ASP A 75 12.35 -7.36 -18.18
C ASP A 75 12.36 -6.18 -17.22
N MET A 76 11.20 -5.55 -17.00
CA MET A 76 11.03 -4.44 -16.05
C MET A 76 10.95 -4.92 -14.60
N HIS A 77 11.43 -4.05 -13.70
CA HIS A 77 11.29 -4.23 -12.27
C HIS A 77 10.15 -3.34 -11.75
N PHE A 78 9.01 -3.98 -11.49
CA PHE A 78 7.82 -3.30 -10.98
C PHE A 78 7.29 -3.99 -9.72
N GLN A 79 6.93 -3.21 -8.71
CA GLN A 79 6.29 -3.70 -7.49
C GLN A 79 4.88 -3.12 -7.37
N ILE A 80 3.88 -4.00 -7.35
CA ILE A 80 2.49 -3.60 -7.16
C ILE A 80 2.06 -3.82 -5.71
N GLN A 81 1.27 -2.89 -5.17
CA GLN A 81 0.74 -3.03 -3.81
C GLN A 81 -0.22 -4.23 -3.71
N ASN A 82 -1.28 -4.23 -4.52
CA ASN A 82 -2.19 -5.37 -4.67
C ASN A 82 -2.79 -5.90 -3.37
N ASP A 83 -2.96 -5.02 -2.38
CA ASP A 83 -3.45 -5.33 -1.04
C ASP A 83 -4.85 -4.75 -0.81
N PRO A 84 -5.91 -5.41 -1.29
CA PRO A 84 -7.28 -4.95 -1.05
C PRO A 84 -7.71 -5.01 0.41
N ILE A 85 -7.23 -5.96 1.23
CA ILE A 85 -7.61 -6.12 2.64
C ILE A 85 -7.41 -4.81 3.41
N LYS A 86 -6.26 -4.13 3.22
CA LYS A 86 -6.00 -2.86 3.91
C LYS A 86 -6.99 -1.74 3.57
N GLU A 87 -7.73 -1.85 2.46
CA GLU A 87 -8.75 -0.88 2.07
C GLU A 87 -9.90 -0.86 3.06
N TYR A 88 -10.30 -2.03 3.54
CA TYR A 88 -11.41 -2.21 4.47
C TYR A 88 -11.04 -1.93 5.93
N THR A 89 -9.75 -1.79 6.21
CA THR A 89 -9.21 -1.64 7.58
C THR A 89 -8.68 -0.24 7.86
N GLY A 90 -9.15 0.78 7.14
CA GLY A 90 -8.84 2.19 7.46
C GLY A 90 -8.40 3.07 6.28
N ARG A 91 -8.12 2.52 5.09
CA ARG A 91 -7.77 3.35 3.92
C ARG A 91 -8.98 3.86 3.14
N GLY A 92 -10.03 3.05 3.00
CA GLY A 92 -11.31 3.47 2.43
C GLY A 92 -11.39 3.57 0.90
N THR A 93 -10.38 3.10 0.15
CA THR A 93 -10.42 3.09 -1.33
C THR A 93 -10.81 1.73 -1.91
N TYR A 94 -11.73 1.03 -1.23
CA TYR A 94 -12.32 -0.21 -1.72
C TYR A 94 -13.35 0.06 -2.84
N ILE A 95 -13.61 -0.96 -3.66
CA ILE A 95 -14.63 -0.91 -4.72
C ILE A 95 -15.61 -2.07 -4.54
N PHE A 96 -15.10 -3.30 -4.51
CA PHE A 96 -15.89 -4.53 -4.44
C PHE A 96 -15.92 -5.11 -3.03
N SER A 97 -16.69 -6.18 -2.80
CA SER A 97 -16.66 -6.93 -1.54
C SER A 97 -15.25 -7.52 -1.29
N PRO A 98 -14.87 -7.80 -0.02
CA PRO A 98 -13.55 -8.35 0.29
C PRO A 98 -13.21 -9.62 -0.50
N SER A 99 -14.18 -10.53 -0.65
CA SER A 99 -13.99 -11.79 -1.39
C SER A 99 -13.68 -11.57 -2.87
N VAL A 100 -14.41 -10.68 -3.54
CA VAL A 100 -14.17 -10.31 -4.94
C VAL A 100 -12.81 -9.63 -5.10
N ALA A 101 -12.49 -8.70 -4.20
CA ALA A 101 -11.22 -7.97 -4.27
C ALA A 101 -10.00 -8.89 -4.06
N ILE A 102 -10.09 -9.86 -3.12
CA ILE A 102 -9.03 -10.86 -2.90
C ILE A 102 -8.90 -11.81 -4.10
N ASP A 103 -10.01 -12.23 -4.71
CA ASP A 103 -9.96 -13.04 -5.93
C ASP A 103 -9.29 -12.28 -7.09
N ILE A 104 -9.67 -11.02 -7.32
CA ILE A 104 -9.04 -10.18 -8.34
C ILE A 104 -7.55 -9.95 -8.05
N SER A 105 -7.17 -9.70 -6.79
CA SER A 105 -5.76 -9.57 -6.38
C SER A 105 -4.95 -10.84 -6.63
N SER A 106 -5.55 -12.02 -6.45
CA SER A 106 -4.85 -13.28 -6.74
C SER A 106 -4.73 -13.56 -8.26
N ASP A 107 -5.61 -13.02 -9.12
CA ASP A 107 -5.40 -13.05 -10.59
C ASP A 107 -4.15 -12.27 -10.98
N VAL A 108 -3.91 -11.11 -10.36
CA VAL A 108 -2.71 -10.29 -10.56
C VAL A 108 -1.46 -11.07 -10.18
N THR A 109 -1.49 -11.74 -9.02
CA THR A 109 -0.39 -12.58 -8.55
C THR A 109 -0.12 -13.75 -9.52
N GLU A 110 -1.17 -14.47 -9.93
CA GLU A 110 -1.07 -15.56 -10.90
C GLU A 110 -0.45 -15.10 -12.22
N TYR A 111 -0.93 -13.98 -12.78
CA TYR A 111 -0.43 -13.45 -14.03
C TYR A 111 1.05 -13.05 -13.93
N ILE A 112 1.43 -12.34 -12.86
CA ILE A 112 2.82 -11.94 -12.62
C ILE A 112 3.73 -13.16 -12.52
N CYS A 113 3.34 -14.19 -11.78
CA CYS A 113 4.17 -15.39 -11.63
C CYS A 113 4.37 -16.13 -12.96
N LYS A 114 3.34 -16.18 -13.81
CA LYS A 114 3.40 -16.88 -15.10
C LYS A 114 4.08 -16.08 -16.20
N LYS A 115 4.01 -14.75 -16.17
CA LYS A 115 4.36 -13.88 -17.32
C LYS A 115 5.41 -12.81 -17.02
N LEU A 116 5.54 -12.36 -15.78
CA LEU A 116 6.35 -11.20 -15.39
C LEU A 116 7.30 -11.56 -14.23
N PRO A 117 8.32 -12.40 -14.46
CA PRO A 117 9.16 -12.98 -13.41
C PRO A 117 9.96 -11.94 -12.59
N LYS A 118 10.20 -10.74 -13.12
CA LYS A 118 10.91 -9.66 -12.41
C LYS A 118 10.01 -8.73 -11.62
N TRP A 119 8.68 -8.88 -11.72
CA TRP A 119 7.72 -8.07 -10.99
C TRP A 119 7.49 -8.63 -9.59
N ALA A 120 7.24 -7.79 -8.59
CA ALA A 120 6.83 -8.21 -7.26
C ALA A 120 5.29 -8.12 -7.16
N PRO A 121 4.58 -9.25 -6.95
CA PRO A 121 3.13 -9.31 -7.12
C PRO A 121 2.31 -8.80 -5.95
N GLN A 122 2.93 -8.67 -4.78
CA GLN A 122 2.21 -8.36 -3.55
C GLN A 122 3.09 -7.55 -2.60
N TYR A 123 2.52 -6.49 -2.05
CA TYR A 123 3.13 -5.68 -1.01
C TYR A 123 2.04 -5.37 0.02
N ASN A 124 1.97 -6.21 1.05
CA ASN A 124 0.93 -6.19 2.07
C ASN A 124 1.23 -5.07 3.08
N CYS A 125 0.29 -4.17 3.33
CA CYS A 125 0.47 -2.92 4.05
C CYS A 125 -0.32 -2.90 5.35
N THR A 126 0.40 -2.92 6.47
CA THR A 126 -0.13 -2.75 7.81
C THR A 126 0.01 -1.33 8.34
N THR A 127 0.76 -0.45 7.64
CA THR A 127 0.94 0.95 8.02
C THR A 127 -0.39 1.68 8.26
N THR A 128 -1.40 1.45 7.41
CA THR A 128 -2.73 2.04 7.59
C THR A 128 -3.45 1.53 8.83
N MET A 129 -3.18 0.29 9.25
CA MET A 129 -3.70 -0.26 10.51
C MET A 129 -3.04 0.40 11.72
N ARG A 130 -1.72 0.59 11.66
CA ARG A 130 -0.93 1.24 12.71
C ARG A 130 -1.33 2.71 12.88
N TRP A 131 -1.49 3.44 11.78
CA TRP A 131 -1.98 4.82 11.76
C TRP A 131 -3.45 4.91 12.18
N GLY A 132 -4.23 3.87 11.86
CA GLY A 132 -5.58 3.66 12.36
C GLY A 132 -5.64 3.23 13.83
N GLY A 133 -4.56 3.31 14.62
CA GLY A 133 -4.60 3.11 16.07
C GLY A 133 -4.13 1.74 16.58
N ALA A 134 -3.80 0.80 15.69
CA ALA A 134 -3.29 -0.51 16.10
C ALA A 134 -1.99 -0.40 16.92
N SER A 135 -1.82 -1.26 17.91
CA SER A 135 -0.56 -1.46 18.64
C SER A 135 0.50 -2.14 17.75
N ALA A 136 1.77 -2.12 18.16
CA ALA A 136 2.86 -2.78 17.45
C ALA A 136 2.59 -4.28 17.29
N SER A 137 2.10 -4.94 18.33
CA SER A 137 1.74 -6.36 18.30
C SER A 137 0.55 -6.66 17.39
N GLN A 138 -0.49 -5.82 17.39
CA GLN A 138 -1.62 -5.95 16.46
C GLN A 138 -1.16 -5.80 15.01
N GLU A 139 -0.32 -4.79 14.72
CA GLU A 139 0.24 -4.58 13.38
C GLU A 139 0.95 -5.85 12.87
N VAL A 140 1.79 -6.47 13.70
CA VAL A 140 2.50 -7.71 13.39
C VAL A 140 1.52 -8.88 13.15
N GLY A 141 0.63 -9.14 14.12
CA GLY A 141 -0.27 -10.28 14.07
C GLY A 141 -1.27 -10.21 12.90
N PHE A 142 -1.86 -9.04 12.69
CA PHE A 142 -2.79 -8.79 11.58
C PHE A 142 -2.07 -8.81 10.24
N GLY A 143 -0.86 -8.27 10.16
CA GLY A 143 -0.02 -8.34 8.96
C GLY A 143 0.25 -9.76 8.50
N ILE A 144 0.63 -10.64 9.42
CA ILE A 144 0.85 -12.07 9.12
C ILE A 144 -0.45 -12.72 8.65
N ALA A 145 -1.57 -12.49 9.35
CA ALA A 145 -2.86 -13.06 8.96
C ALA A 145 -3.29 -12.63 7.55
N ASN A 146 -3.11 -11.35 7.21
CA ASN A 146 -3.41 -10.81 5.88
C ASN A 146 -2.49 -11.41 4.82
N SER A 147 -1.19 -11.55 5.10
CA SER A 147 -0.23 -12.17 4.17
C SER A 147 -0.63 -13.61 3.85
N LEU A 148 -1.01 -14.40 4.85
CA LEU A 148 -1.47 -15.78 4.63
C LEU A 148 -2.76 -15.84 3.80
N CYS A 149 -3.68 -14.89 3.99
CA CYS A 149 -4.91 -14.82 3.20
C CYS A 149 -4.61 -14.69 1.69
N TYR A 150 -3.66 -13.82 1.33
CA TYR A 150 -3.21 -13.70 -0.07
C TYR A 150 -2.50 -14.94 -0.58
N ILE A 151 -1.69 -15.56 0.27
CA ILE A 151 -0.99 -16.79 -0.07
C ILE A 151 -1.99 -17.90 -0.37
N ASP A 152 -2.99 -18.09 0.48
CA ASP A 152 -4.04 -19.09 0.30
C ASP A 152 -4.85 -18.85 -0.98
N ALA A 153 -5.15 -17.58 -1.29
CA ALA A 153 -5.83 -17.21 -2.53
C ALA A 153 -5.00 -17.56 -3.78
N ALA A 154 -3.69 -17.31 -3.77
CA ALA A 154 -2.79 -17.68 -4.87
C ALA A 154 -2.60 -19.21 -4.99
N LEU A 155 -2.48 -19.91 -3.86
CA LEU A 155 -2.40 -21.38 -3.80
C LEU A 155 -3.66 -22.03 -4.40
N ALA A 156 -4.84 -21.49 -4.12
CA ALA A 156 -6.10 -21.97 -4.67
C ALA A 156 -6.15 -21.90 -6.21
N LYS A 157 -5.35 -21.01 -6.81
CA LYS A 157 -5.14 -20.87 -8.27
C LYS A 157 -3.98 -21.70 -8.82
N GLY A 158 -3.31 -22.47 -7.96
CA GLY A 158 -2.21 -23.35 -8.34
C GLY A 158 -0.87 -22.61 -8.57
N VAL A 159 -0.70 -21.43 -7.98
CA VAL A 159 0.59 -20.74 -7.97
C VAL A 159 1.48 -21.35 -6.88
N ASP A 160 2.70 -21.75 -7.22
CA ASP A 160 3.65 -22.29 -6.24
C ASP A 160 4.11 -21.16 -5.29
N PRO A 161 4.08 -21.35 -3.96
CA PRO A 161 4.51 -20.32 -3.01
C PRO A 161 5.96 -19.90 -3.22
N VAL A 162 6.84 -20.77 -3.75
CA VAL A 162 8.22 -20.42 -4.05
C VAL A 162 8.35 -19.34 -5.12
N ASP A 163 7.35 -19.24 -6.01
CA ASP A 163 7.39 -18.31 -7.12
C ASP A 163 7.05 -16.88 -6.67
N PHE A 164 6.27 -16.70 -5.59
CA PHE A 164 5.80 -15.36 -5.20
C PHE A 164 6.10 -14.94 -3.77
N VAL A 165 6.06 -15.86 -2.79
CA VAL A 165 6.29 -15.52 -1.38
C VAL A 165 7.64 -14.84 -1.16
N PRO A 166 8.75 -15.31 -1.77
CA PRO A 166 10.03 -14.63 -1.63
C PRO A 166 10.03 -13.21 -2.19
N ARG A 167 9.09 -12.86 -3.08
CA ARG A 167 8.94 -11.53 -3.69
C ARG A 167 7.90 -10.66 -2.98
N MET A 168 7.19 -11.20 -1.98
CA MET A 168 6.28 -10.43 -1.15
C MET A 168 7.05 -9.51 -0.22
N HIS A 169 6.46 -8.36 0.09
CA HIS A 169 6.94 -7.44 1.11
C HIS A 169 5.84 -7.20 2.13
N LEU A 170 6.20 -7.14 3.41
CA LEU A 170 5.34 -6.61 4.46
C LEU A 170 5.71 -5.15 4.71
N HIS A 171 4.75 -4.27 4.47
CA HIS A 171 4.86 -2.84 4.60
C HIS A 171 4.33 -2.37 5.93
N MET A 172 5.23 -1.87 6.78
CA MET A 172 4.96 -1.59 8.18
C MET A 172 5.28 -0.14 8.51
N SER A 173 4.69 0.39 9.58
CA SER A 173 5.07 1.73 10.06
C SER A 173 6.33 1.71 10.91
N SER A 174 6.96 2.86 11.14
CA SER A 174 7.89 3.07 12.25
C SER A 174 7.50 4.32 13.02
N ASP A 175 7.15 4.14 14.28
CA ASP A 175 6.66 5.17 15.21
C ASP A 175 7.80 5.78 16.06
N ASN A 176 7.44 6.69 16.97
CA ASN A 176 8.34 7.49 17.83
C ASN A 176 9.16 6.66 18.84
N ASP A 177 8.68 5.49 19.27
CA ASP A 177 9.40 4.64 20.21
C ASP A 177 10.45 3.79 19.48
N LEU A 178 11.70 4.25 19.54
CA LEU A 178 12.84 3.58 18.91
C LEU A 178 12.93 2.09 19.26
N PHE A 179 12.77 1.73 20.53
CA PHE A 179 13.05 0.37 20.98
C PHE A 179 11.86 -0.56 20.72
N GLU A 180 10.62 -0.08 20.89
CA GLU A 180 9.42 -0.83 20.49
C GLU A 180 9.47 -1.17 19.01
N GLU A 181 9.82 -0.20 18.15
CA GLU A 181 9.81 -0.39 16.71
C GLU A 181 10.94 -1.32 16.24
N VAL A 182 12.16 -1.20 16.79
CA VAL A 182 13.23 -2.18 16.51
C VAL A 182 12.82 -3.59 16.95
N ALA A 183 12.27 -3.72 18.15
CA ALA A 183 11.79 -5.01 18.66
C ALA A 183 10.66 -5.58 17.79
N LYS A 184 9.74 -4.75 17.29
CA LYS A 184 8.65 -5.13 16.39
C LYS A 184 9.17 -5.71 15.08
N PHE A 185 10.12 -5.05 14.42
CA PHE A 185 10.69 -5.55 13.16
C PHE A 185 11.45 -6.88 13.34
N ARG A 186 12.07 -7.09 14.50
CA ARG A 186 12.70 -8.38 14.84
C ARG A 186 11.65 -9.46 15.12
N ALA A 187 10.61 -9.12 15.88
CA ALA A 187 9.53 -10.02 16.26
C ALA A 187 8.75 -10.54 15.04
N VAL A 188 8.40 -9.65 14.09
CA VAL A 188 7.64 -10.04 12.89
C VAL A 188 8.37 -11.06 12.03
N ARG A 189 9.70 -10.93 11.87
CA ARG A 189 10.49 -11.89 11.09
C ARG A 189 10.53 -13.27 11.76
N ARG A 190 10.71 -13.30 13.09
CA ARG A 190 10.73 -14.55 13.86
C ARG A 190 9.37 -15.24 13.84
N LEU A 191 8.30 -14.48 14.06
CA LEU A 191 6.94 -14.99 14.05
C LEU A 191 6.51 -15.46 12.65
N TRP A 192 6.86 -14.70 11.61
CA TRP A 192 6.64 -15.09 10.22
C TRP A 192 7.28 -16.43 9.89
N ALA A 193 8.58 -16.59 10.16
CA ALA A 193 9.30 -17.82 9.84
C ALA A 193 8.64 -19.05 10.49
N LYS A 194 8.16 -18.91 11.73
CA LYS A 194 7.41 -19.97 12.42
C LYS A 194 6.06 -20.25 11.76
N ILE A 195 5.22 -19.22 11.62
CA ILE A 195 3.84 -19.38 11.14
C ILE A 195 3.81 -19.81 9.67
N ALA A 196 4.60 -19.16 8.80
CA ALA A 196 4.65 -19.50 7.38
C ALA A 196 5.20 -20.91 7.17
N GLY A 197 6.21 -21.33 7.92
CA GLY A 197 6.76 -22.69 7.84
C GLY A 197 5.75 -23.75 8.26
N GLU A 198 5.01 -23.52 9.34
CA GLU A 198 3.92 -24.42 9.79
C GLU A 198 2.76 -24.46 8.79
N HIS A 199 2.33 -23.29 8.28
CA HIS A 199 1.19 -23.15 7.38
C HIS A 199 1.44 -23.77 6.00
N LEU A 200 2.61 -23.49 5.42
CA LEU A 200 3.02 -23.98 4.10
C LEU A 200 3.73 -25.33 4.15
N LYS A 201 4.00 -25.85 5.35
CA LYS A 201 4.72 -27.12 5.58
C LYS A 201 6.07 -27.16 4.85
N THR A 202 6.84 -26.09 4.99
CA THR A 202 8.10 -25.88 4.28
C THR A 202 9.18 -25.37 5.22
N ASP A 203 10.42 -25.76 4.95
CA ASP A 203 11.63 -25.24 5.58
C ASP A 203 12.48 -24.39 4.61
N ASP A 204 11.93 -24.06 3.42
CA ASP A 204 12.64 -23.28 2.41
C ASP A 204 12.98 -21.88 2.94
N PRO A 205 14.27 -21.53 3.12
CA PRO A 205 14.69 -20.26 3.69
C PRO A 205 14.24 -19.05 2.85
N ARG A 206 13.95 -19.25 1.56
CA ARG A 206 13.44 -18.18 0.68
C ARG A 206 12.01 -17.78 1.03
N ILE A 207 11.21 -18.73 1.53
CA ILE A 207 9.82 -18.51 1.97
C ILE A 207 9.82 -18.01 3.42
N LEU A 208 10.70 -18.56 4.26
CA LEU A 208 10.78 -18.18 5.68
C LEU A 208 11.44 -16.81 5.90
N ALA A 209 12.18 -16.29 4.92
CA ALA A 209 12.68 -14.92 4.93
C ALA A 209 11.55 -13.93 4.63
N LEU A 210 11.35 -12.95 5.52
CA LEU A 210 10.41 -11.86 5.32
C LEU A 210 11.15 -10.58 4.95
N ARG A 211 10.76 -9.99 3.81
CA ARG A 211 11.18 -8.64 3.44
C ARG A 211 10.21 -7.62 3.99
N THR A 212 10.75 -6.52 4.49
CA THR A 212 9.98 -5.43 5.08
C THR A 212 10.28 -4.12 4.37
N THR A 213 9.22 -3.39 4.03
CA THR A 213 9.34 -1.98 3.68
C THR A 213 8.74 -1.17 4.80
N VAL A 214 9.45 -0.14 5.24
CA VAL A 214 9.01 0.68 6.35
C VAL A 214 8.61 2.05 5.84
N PHE A 215 7.42 2.51 6.22
CA PHE A 215 7.00 3.89 6.04
C PHE A 215 6.86 4.55 7.40
N THR A 216 7.76 5.49 7.68
CA THR A 216 7.81 6.17 8.97
C THR A 216 6.48 6.90 9.25
N ALA A 217 6.12 7.03 10.52
CA ALA A 217 4.77 7.35 10.94
C ALA A 217 4.36 8.80 10.62
N GLY A 218 3.64 8.97 9.50
CA GLY A 218 3.08 10.25 9.06
C GLY A 218 2.03 10.79 10.03
N ASP A 219 1.23 9.91 10.65
CA ASP A 219 0.22 10.25 11.66
C ASP A 219 0.81 10.84 12.96
N LYS A 220 2.13 10.74 13.14
CA LYS A 220 2.86 11.30 14.28
C LYS A 220 3.51 12.65 13.98
N LEU A 221 3.43 13.10 12.73
CA LEU A 221 3.94 14.39 12.31
C LEU A 221 2.89 15.48 12.59
N THR A 222 3.36 16.63 13.06
CA THR A 222 2.48 17.71 13.55
C THR A 222 2.44 18.86 12.57
N ALA A 223 1.25 19.47 12.42
CA ALA A 223 1.10 20.72 11.68
C ALA A 223 1.74 21.89 12.43
N GLN A 224 1.67 21.86 13.76
CA GLN A 224 2.35 22.82 14.64
C GLN A 224 3.84 22.50 14.70
N GLU A 225 4.66 23.54 14.57
CA GLU A 225 6.12 23.44 14.57
C GLU A 225 6.65 22.31 13.65
N PRO A 226 6.32 22.37 12.33
CA PRO A 226 6.54 21.26 11.41
C PRO A 226 8.03 20.88 11.27
N LEU A 227 8.97 21.79 11.56
CA LEU A 227 10.40 21.45 11.55
C LEU A 227 10.80 20.43 12.63
N ASN A 228 10.02 20.29 13.71
CA ASN A 228 10.22 19.20 14.68
C ASN A 228 10.01 17.82 14.03
N ASN A 229 9.24 17.73 12.94
CA ASN A 229 9.00 16.50 12.22
C ASN A 229 10.30 15.93 11.63
N ILE A 230 11.30 16.75 11.31
CA ILE A 230 12.63 16.28 10.87
C ILE A 230 13.27 15.41 11.97
N THR A 231 13.17 15.83 13.23
CA THR A 231 13.72 15.08 14.36
C THR A 231 12.91 13.80 14.59
N ARG A 232 11.58 13.87 14.52
CA ARG A 232 10.70 12.70 14.64
C ARG A 232 11.01 11.64 13.59
N THR A 233 11.03 12.04 12.31
CA THR A 233 11.32 11.12 11.20
C THR A 233 12.75 10.60 11.24
N THR A 234 13.73 11.37 11.73
CA THR A 234 15.09 10.86 11.97
C THR A 234 15.07 9.68 12.93
N MET A 235 14.31 9.75 14.03
CA MET A 235 14.18 8.63 14.97
C MET A 235 13.45 7.43 14.36
N HIS A 236 12.41 7.68 13.56
CA HIS A 236 11.69 6.61 12.86
C HIS A 236 12.60 5.89 11.85
N VAL A 237 13.40 6.63 11.07
CA VAL A 237 14.36 6.05 10.12
C VAL A 237 15.44 5.27 10.87
N LEU A 238 15.95 5.79 11.99
CA LEU A 238 16.91 5.07 12.82
C LEU A 238 16.34 3.74 13.32
N ALA A 239 15.10 3.72 13.79
CA ALA A 239 14.42 2.50 14.21
C ALA A 239 14.26 1.50 13.06
N ALA A 240 13.88 1.96 11.88
CA ALA A 240 13.75 1.13 10.68
C ALA A 240 15.10 0.52 10.24
N LEU A 241 16.18 1.30 10.25
CA LEU A 241 17.53 0.82 9.92
C LEU A 241 18.02 -0.23 10.92
N LEU A 242 17.94 0.08 12.22
CA LEU A 242 18.36 -0.84 13.28
C LEU A 242 17.48 -2.09 13.37
N GLY A 243 16.20 -1.94 13.00
CA GLY A 243 15.24 -3.02 12.85
C GLY A 243 15.45 -3.86 11.60
N GLY A 244 16.39 -3.52 10.70
CA GLY A 244 16.72 -4.30 9.51
C GLY A 244 15.66 -4.23 8.40
N ALA A 245 15.11 -3.04 8.13
CA ALA A 245 14.21 -2.82 7.01
C ALA A 245 14.93 -2.92 5.65
N ASP A 246 14.27 -3.50 4.63
CA ASP A 246 14.82 -3.61 3.28
C ASP A 246 14.64 -2.33 2.47
N ASN A 247 13.53 -1.62 2.68
CA ASN A 247 13.26 -0.33 2.05
C ASN A 247 12.68 0.63 3.10
N ILE A 248 12.97 1.92 2.97
CA ILE A 248 12.47 2.96 3.88
C ILE A 248 11.90 4.14 3.10
N VAL A 249 10.62 4.43 3.33
CA VAL A 249 9.88 5.58 2.84
C VAL A 249 9.71 6.56 3.98
N VAL A 250 9.99 7.84 3.72
CA VAL A 250 10.01 8.91 4.72
C VAL A 250 9.07 10.02 4.24
N PRO A 251 7.97 10.31 4.94
CA PRO A 251 7.17 11.49 4.68
C PRO A 251 7.97 12.73 5.02
N ALA A 252 7.63 13.82 4.36
CA ALA A 252 8.33 15.07 4.54
C ALA A 252 7.86 15.81 5.80
N TYR A 253 8.59 16.84 6.22
CA TYR A 253 8.27 17.56 7.45
C TYR A 253 6.94 18.33 7.37
N ASP A 254 6.41 18.53 6.17
CA ASP A 254 5.14 19.21 5.85
C ASP A 254 3.94 18.26 5.68
N GLU A 255 4.10 16.97 6.02
CA GLU A 255 3.08 15.91 5.87
C GLU A 255 1.70 16.27 6.44
N ALA A 256 1.66 16.91 7.61
CA ALA A 256 0.41 17.27 8.28
C ALA A 256 -0.31 18.48 7.65
N LEU A 257 0.28 19.11 6.63
CA LEU A 257 -0.19 20.35 6.02
C LEU A 257 -0.53 20.19 4.53
N ALA A 258 0.33 19.54 3.76
CA ALA A 258 0.17 19.39 2.32
C ALA A 258 1.01 18.21 1.78
N LEU A 259 0.85 17.93 0.49
CA LEU A 259 1.83 17.13 -0.25
C LEU A 259 3.23 17.78 -0.16
N PRO A 260 4.31 16.98 -0.27
CA PRO A 260 5.65 17.50 -0.11
C PRO A 260 6.02 18.49 -1.21
N THR A 261 6.72 19.55 -0.83
CA THR A 261 7.51 20.36 -1.76
C THR A 261 8.78 19.60 -2.19
N TYR A 262 9.47 20.12 -3.21
CA TYR A 262 10.77 19.55 -3.59
C TYR A 262 11.78 19.59 -2.43
N GLU A 263 11.87 20.70 -1.70
CA GLU A 263 12.82 20.84 -0.59
C GLU A 263 12.48 19.93 0.59
N SER A 264 11.20 19.78 0.92
CA SER A 264 10.78 18.91 2.02
C SER A 264 11.00 17.42 1.70
N ALA A 265 10.70 17.00 0.46
CA ALA A 265 11.02 15.65 -0.03
C ALA A 265 12.53 15.38 -0.09
N ARG A 266 13.32 16.38 -0.51
CA ARG A 266 14.79 16.29 -0.53
C ARG A 266 15.35 16.07 0.87
N ILE A 267 14.88 16.84 1.86
CA ILE A 267 15.30 16.68 3.27
C ILE A 267 14.91 15.29 3.80
N ALA A 268 13.68 14.83 3.55
CA ALA A 268 13.24 13.50 3.96
C ALA A 268 14.12 12.37 3.39
N THR A 269 14.58 12.54 2.15
CA THR A 269 15.51 11.60 1.50
C THR A 269 16.90 11.64 2.16
N LEU A 270 17.42 12.84 2.47
CA LEU A 270 18.75 13.00 3.05
C LEU A 270 18.90 12.42 4.45
N ILE A 271 17.83 12.35 5.25
CA ILE A 271 17.86 11.72 6.58
C ILE A 271 18.42 10.29 6.50
N LYS A 272 17.95 9.50 5.52
CA LYS A 272 18.42 8.12 5.29
C LYS A 272 19.89 8.07 4.91
N ASN A 273 20.32 8.96 4.01
CA ASN A 273 21.69 9.01 3.53
C ASN A 273 22.65 9.41 4.65
N ILE A 274 22.31 10.43 5.46
CA ILE A 274 23.14 10.85 6.60
C ILE A 274 23.29 9.69 7.60
N LEU A 275 22.19 9.03 7.98
CA LEU A 275 22.26 7.92 8.93
C LEU A 275 23.06 6.73 8.38
N HIS A 276 22.95 6.43 7.09
CA HIS A 276 23.67 5.33 6.44
C HIS A 276 25.15 5.65 6.20
N ASP A 277 25.45 6.79 5.57
CA ASP A 277 26.78 7.14 5.05
C ASP A 277 27.65 7.89 6.05
N GLU A 278 27.06 8.73 6.92
CA GLU A 278 27.83 9.55 7.89
C GLU A 278 27.77 8.99 9.31
N CYS A 279 26.64 8.43 9.73
CA CYS A 279 26.48 7.84 11.06
C CYS A 279 26.78 6.34 11.10
N TYR A 280 27.02 5.71 9.95
CA TYR A 280 27.46 4.31 9.84
C TYR A 280 26.51 3.28 10.48
N VAL A 281 25.21 3.60 10.59
CA VAL A 281 24.21 2.76 11.27
C VAL A 281 24.13 1.36 10.62
N GLY A 282 24.35 1.27 9.31
CA GLY A 282 24.31 0.02 8.54
C GLY A 282 25.58 -0.83 8.55
N GLN A 283 26.65 -0.44 9.25
CA GLN A 283 27.95 -1.13 9.16
C GLN A 283 28.04 -2.44 9.97
N THR A 284 27.07 -2.71 10.86
CA THR A 284 26.98 -3.96 11.63
C THR A 284 25.58 -4.51 11.53
N ALA A 285 25.46 -5.81 11.23
CA ALA A 285 24.16 -6.48 11.19
C ALA A 285 23.58 -6.64 12.61
N ASP A 286 22.29 -6.30 12.78
CA ASP A 286 21.55 -6.32 14.05
C ASP A 286 22.37 -5.82 15.25
N PRO A 287 22.82 -4.55 15.26
CA PRO A 287 23.71 -4.04 16.30
C PRO A 287 23.06 -3.97 17.69
N MET A 288 21.73 -4.14 17.77
CA MET A 288 21.00 -4.27 19.04
C MET A 288 20.86 -5.73 19.52
N GLY A 289 21.34 -6.71 18.75
CA GLY A 289 21.35 -8.11 19.12
C GLY A 289 22.10 -8.36 20.43
N GLY A 290 21.49 -9.10 21.35
CA GLY A 290 22.02 -9.37 22.69
C GLY A 290 21.74 -8.29 23.74
N SER A 291 21.13 -7.15 23.38
CA SER A 291 20.63 -6.19 24.36
C SER A 291 19.51 -6.81 25.18
N TYR A 292 19.70 -6.97 26.50
CA TYR A 292 18.69 -7.58 27.39
C TYR A 292 17.30 -6.94 27.26
N PHE A 293 17.26 -5.61 27.10
CA PHE A 293 16.01 -4.89 26.95
C PHE A 293 15.34 -5.18 25.59
N VAL A 294 16.07 -5.04 24.48
CA VAL A 294 15.51 -5.24 23.13
C VAL A 294 15.12 -6.70 22.91
N GLU A 295 15.90 -7.66 23.41
CA GLU A 295 15.58 -9.09 23.29
C GLU A 295 14.31 -9.48 24.07
N SER A 296 14.17 -8.95 25.29
CA SER A 296 12.97 -9.15 26.12
C SER A 296 11.75 -8.51 25.45
N LEU A 297 11.88 -7.26 24.98
CA LEU A 297 10.80 -6.55 24.31
C LEU A 297 10.38 -7.23 23.01
N THR A 298 11.34 -7.74 22.22
CA THR A 298 11.08 -8.50 20.99
C THR A 298 10.22 -9.73 21.28
N THR A 299 10.55 -10.46 22.36
CA THR A 299 9.82 -11.66 22.76
C THR A 299 8.41 -11.33 23.24
N GLN A 300 8.24 -10.28 24.04
CA GLN A 300 6.92 -9.82 24.48
C GLN A 300 6.03 -9.38 23.31
N ILE A 301 6.59 -8.67 22.32
CA ILE A 301 5.85 -8.26 21.12
C ILE A 301 5.44 -9.47 20.30
N GLU A 302 6.32 -10.45 20.11
CA GLU A 302 6.02 -11.70 19.39
C GLU A 302 4.88 -12.48 20.05
N GLU A 303 4.93 -12.66 21.38
CA GLU A 303 3.89 -13.39 22.12
C GLU A 303 2.51 -12.76 21.91
N LYS A 304 2.41 -11.44 22.13
CA LYS A 304 1.17 -10.69 21.90
C LYS A 304 0.74 -10.68 20.44
N ALA A 305 1.69 -10.56 19.51
CA ALA A 305 1.37 -10.59 18.09
C ALA A 305 0.83 -11.96 17.65
N ASN A 306 1.34 -13.04 18.23
CA ASN A 306 0.84 -14.38 18.01
C ASN A 306 -0.59 -14.57 18.57
N GLU A 307 -0.93 -13.91 19.68
CA GLU A 307 -2.31 -13.84 20.18
C GLU A 307 -3.22 -13.11 19.19
N CYS A 308 -2.81 -11.93 18.70
CA CYS A 308 -3.56 -11.19 17.68
C CYS A 308 -3.76 -12.01 16.39
N TYR A 309 -2.72 -12.69 15.93
CA TYR A 309 -2.80 -13.60 14.77
C TYR A 309 -3.81 -14.73 15.02
N ARG A 310 -3.77 -15.37 16.20
CA ARG A 310 -4.69 -16.44 16.56
C ARG A 310 -6.14 -15.98 16.60
N GLN A 311 -6.41 -14.80 17.14
CA GLN A 311 -7.76 -14.23 17.14
C GLN A 311 -8.33 -14.13 15.73
N VAL A 312 -7.55 -13.59 14.77
CA VAL A 312 -7.98 -13.50 13.36
C VAL A 312 -8.15 -14.89 12.75
N LYS A 313 -7.22 -15.83 13.02
CA LYS A 313 -7.30 -17.20 12.53
C LYS A 313 -8.57 -17.91 13.02
N ASP A 314 -8.88 -17.80 14.31
CA ASP A 314 -10.03 -18.46 14.94
C ASP A 314 -11.37 -17.89 14.45
N MET A 315 -11.38 -16.63 13.98
CA MET A 315 -12.54 -16.02 13.30
C MET A 315 -12.75 -16.51 11.87
N GLY A 316 -11.83 -17.31 11.30
CA GLY A 316 -11.88 -17.74 9.91
C GLY A 316 -10.97 -16.95 8.96
N GLY A 317 -10.04 -16.16 9.50
CA GLY A 317 -9.04 -15.42 8.73
C GLY A 317 -9.41 -13.95 8.47
N ALA A 318 -8.54 -13.27 7.72
CA ALA A 318 -8.61 -11.82 7.52
C ALA A 318 -9.92 -11.35 6.85
N ALA A 319 -10.44 -12.09 5.88
CA ALA A 319 -11.71 -11.75 5.22
C ALA A 319 -12.89 -11.76 6.21
N ALA A 320 -12.99 -12.79 7.05
CA ALA A 320 -14.03 -12.88 8.07
C ALA A 320 -13.88 -11.77 9.15
N ALA A 321 -12.63 -11.44 9.52
CA ALA A 321 -12.32 -10.34 10.44
C ALA A 321 -12.69 -8.94 9.88
N ILE A 322 -12.71 -8.78 8.55
CA ILE A 322 -13.27 -7.58 7.92
C ILE A 322 -14.79 -7.60 8.03
N GLU A 323 -15.42 -8.69 7.57
CA GLU A 323 -16.88 -8.79 7.46
C GLU A 323 -17.60 -8.66 8.80
N ASN A 324 -17.01 -9.15 9.89
CA ASN A 324 -17.55 -9.03 11.24
C ASN A 324 -17.18 -7.71 11.95
N GLY A 325 -16.41 -6.83 11.30
CA GLY A 325 -16.01 -5.51 11.83
C GLY A 325 -14.88 -5.53 12.88
N PHE A 326 -14.23 -6.67 13.10
CA PHE A 326 -13.18 -6.81 14.13
C PHE A 326 -12.02 -5.82 13.91
N TYR A 327 -11.44 -5.78 12.70
CA TYR A 327 -10.32 -4.87 12.44
C TYR A 327 -10.69 -3.41 12.69
N LEU A 328 -11.82 -2.97 12.13
CA LEU A 328 -12.28 -1.59 12.26
C LEU A 328 -12.53 -1.20 13.72
N LYS A 329 -13.08 -2.11 14.52
CA LYS A 329 -13.25 -1.91 15.96
C LYS A 329 -11.89 -1.77 16.67
N GLU A 330 -10.94 -2.68 16.45
CA GLU A 330 -9.63 -2.64 17.13
C GLU A 330 -8.84 -1.36 16.82
N MET A 331 -8.93 -0.90 15.57
CA MET A 331 -8.39 0.39 15.13
C MET A 331 -9.07 1.56 15.83
N SER A 332 -10.41 1.60 15.79
CA SER A 332 -11.20 2.69 16.39
C SER A 332 -10.95 2.81 17.90
N ASP A 333 -10.92 1.69 18.62
CA ASP A 333 -10.58 1.64 20.05
C ASP A 333 -9.16 2.15 20.32
N GLY A 334 -8.22 1.82 19.42
CA GLY A 334 -6.84 2.29 19.45
C GLY A 334 -6.70 3.79 19.25
N MET A 335 -7.38 4.33 18.23
CA MET A 335 -7.43 5.78 17.97
C MET A 335 -8.05 6.53 19.13
N TYR A 336 -9.19 6.07 19.65
CA TYR A 336 -9.87 6.70 20.77
C TYR A 336 -8.98 6.77 22.02
N ARG A 337 -8.27 5.68 22.33
CA ARG A 337 -7.29 5.65 23.42
C ARG A 337 -6.17 6.67 23.19
N GLN A 338 -5.53 6.66 22.01
CA GLN A 338 -4.42 7.59 21.72
C GLN A 338 -4.86 9.05 21.79
N PHE A 339 -6.06 9.36 21.27
CA PHE A 339 -6.63 10.71 21.33
C PHE A 339 -6.86 11.15 22.78
N THR A 340 -7.47 10.27 23.59
CA THR A 340 -7.73 10.52 25.01
C THR A 340 -6.43 10.76 25.79
N GLU A 341 -5.37 9.98 25.52
CA GLU A 341 -4.06 10.18 26.14
C GLU A 341 -3.43 11.53 25.78
N VAL A 342 -3.61 12.00 24.54
CA VAL A 342 -3.10 13.31 24.10
C VAL A 342 -3.89 14.45 24.74
N GLU A 343 -5.22 14.35 24.78
CA GLU A 343 -6.09 15.37 25.39
C GLU A 343 -5.88 15.46 26.90
N SER A 344 -5.72 14.33 27.59
CA SER A 344 -5.47 14.29 29.03
C SER A 344 -4.06 14.75 29.42
N GLY A 345 -3.13 14.78 28.45
CA GLY A 345 -1.72 15.08 28.65
C GLY A 345 -0.88 13.89 29.13
N GLU A 346 -1.46 12.69 29.24
CA GLU A 346 -0.74 11.44 29.53
C GLU A 346 0.31 11.15 28.43
N ARG A 347 -0.07 11.33 27.17
CA ARG A 347 0.84 11.27 26.03
C ARG A 347 1.27 12.69 25.65
N THR A 348 2.55 12.96 25.82
CA THR A 348 3.14 14.25 25.46
C THR A 348 3.36 14.36 23.94
N LEU A 349 2.90 15.47 23.35
CA LEU A 349 3.14 15.83 21.95
C LEU A 349 3.70 17.26 21.87
N ILE A 350 5.00 17.34 21.57
CA ILE A 350 5.75 18.61 21.53
C ILE A 350 5.21 19.55 20.44
N GLY A 351 4.91 20.79 20.83
CA GLY A 351 4.31 21.81 19.96
C GLY A 351 2.78 21.76 19.90
N VAL A 352 2.15 20.73 20.47
CA VAL A 352 0.68 20.55 20.45
C VAL A 352 0.07 20.66 21.83
N ASN A 353 0.44 19.78 22.78
CA ASN A 353 -0.05 19.84 24.16
C ASN A 353 1.03 20.23 25.18
N LYS A 354 2.30 20.27 24.77
CA LYS A 354 3.44 20.66 25.60
C LYS A 354 4.47 21.46 24.81
N HIS A 355 5.11 22.42 25.46
CA HIS A 355 6.06 23.35 24.82
C HIS A 355 5.44 24.05 23.59
N ILE A 356 4.19 24.50 23.75
CA ILE A 356 3.41 25.18 22.72
C ILE A 356 3.99 26.58 22.53
N ARG A 357 4.14 26.99 21.26
CA ARG A 357 4.55 28.34 20.88
C ARG A 357 3.34 29.12 20.41
N GLU A 358 3.29 30.42 20.73
CA GLU A 358 2.19 31.31 20.34
C GLU A 358 2.21 31.71 18.85
N THR A 359 3.37 31.62 18.20
CA THR A 359 3.56 32.02 16.80
C THR A 359 3.82 30.80 15.93
N GLU A 360 3.11 30.73 14.81
CA GLU A 360 3.31 29.66 13.82
C GLU A 360 4.67 29.79 13.15
N THR A 361 5.29 28.65 12.84
CA THR A 361 6.53 28.58 12.06
C THR A 361 6.17 28.53 10.58
N PRO A 362 6.48 29.59 9.80
CA PRO A 362 6.13 29.62 8.40
C PRO A 362 6.99 28.63 7.61
N ILE A 363 6.34 27.85 6.75
CA ILE A 363 7.00 26.98 5.78
C ILE A 363 6.32 27.14 4.41
N ASP A 364 7.06 26.90 3.34
CA ASP A 364 6.48 26.78 2.02
C ASP A 364 5.74 25.44 1.91
N ILE A 365 4.49 25.50 1.46
CA ILE A 365 3.63 24.32 1.25
C ILE A 365 3.34 24.14 -0.23
N PHE A 366 3.20 22.88 -0.65
CA PHE A 366 2.77 22.57 -2.00
C PHE A 366 1.39 23.15 -2.29
N LYS A 367 1.22 23.72 -3.48
CA LYS A 367 -0.07 24.20 -3.98
C LYS A 367 -0.33 23.54 -5.32
N GLY A 368 -1.43 22.78 -5.39
CA GLY A 368 -1.88 22.16 -6.63
C GLY A 368 -2.25 23.21 -7.66
N ASP A 369 -2.10 22.86 -8.93
CA ASP A 369 -2.53 23.70 -10.04
C ASP A 369 -4.07 23.67 -10.17
N PRO A 370 -4.77 24.81 -10.02
CA PRO A 370 -6.23 24.86 -10.06
C PRO A 370 -6.82 24.49 -11.43
N GLU A 371 -6.04 24.53 -12.50
CA GLU A 371 -6.48 24.16 -13.86
C GLU A 371 -6.21 22.69 -14.19
N ALA A 372 -5.54 21.94 -13.31
CA ALA A 372 -5.16 20.55 -13.57
C ALA A 372 -6.36 19.64 -13.88
N GLU A 373 -7.45 19.78 -13.11
CA GLU A 373 -8.69 19.02 -13.29
C GLU A 373 -9.30 19.25 -14.67
N GLN A 374 -9.48 20.51 -15.07
CA GLN A 374 -10.07 20.83 -16.38
C GLN A 374 -9.20 20.30 -17.53
N ARG A 375 -7.88 20.44 -17.44
CA ARG A 375 -6.97 19.90 -18.46
C ARG A 375 -7.01 18.39 -18.56
N GLN A 376 -7.19 17.69 -17.43
CA GLN A 376 -7.33 16.25 -17.42
C GLN A 376 -8.64 15.81 -18.09
N ILE A 377 -9.76 16.47 -17.76
CA ILE A 377 -11.06 16.24 -18.40
C ILE A 377 -11.00 16.47 -19.92
N ASP A 378 -10.33 17.54 -20.36
CA ASP A 378 -10.21 17.84 -21.79
C ASP A 378 -9.41 16.78 -22.54
N ARG A 379 -8.30 16.30 -21.95
CA ARG A 379 -7.50 15.18 -22.51
C ARG A 379 -8.30 13.88 -22.57
N LEU A 380 -9.09 13.60 -21.54
CA LEU A 380 -9.96 12.43 -21.49
C LEU A 380 -10.98 12.45 -22.63
N LYS A 381 -11.65 13.60 -22.85
CA LYS A 381 -12.59 13.77 -23.97
C LYS A 381 -11.92 13.60 -25.33
N GLU A 382 -10.71 14.13 -25.48
CA GLU A 382 -9.91 13.96 -26.70
C GLU A 382 -9.57 12.48 -26.94
N SER A 383 -9.09 11.76 -25.91
CA SER A 383 -8.77 10.33 -26.00
C SER A 383 -10.00 9.51 -26.39
N ARG A 384 -11.15 9.75 -25.74
CA ARG A 384 -12.43 9.11 -26.09
C ARG A 384 -12.88 9.44 -27.51
N THR A 385 -12.57 10.61 -28.06
CA THR A 385 -12.94 10.99 -29.43
C THR A 385 -12.05 10.30 -30.48
N ASN A 386 -10.75 10.19 -30.20
CA ASN A 386 -9.74 9.77 -31.17
C ASN A 386 -9.48 8.25 -31.19
N ARG A 387 -9.94 7.50 -30.17
CA ARG A 387 -9.73 6.05 -30.09
C ARG A 387 -10.55 5.25 -31.11
N ASP A 388 -10.16 4.00 -31.33
CA ASP A 388 -10.97 3.03 -32.08
C ASP A 388 -12.15 2.56 -31.24
N GLN A 389 -13.34 3.10 -31.54
CA GLN A 389 -14.56 2.81 -30.79
C GLN A 389 -14.95 1.34 -30.85
N LYS A 390 -14.79 0.69 -32.01
CA LYS A 390 -15.18 -0.72 -32.17
C LYS A 390 -14.27 -1.62 -31.36
N ARG A 391 -12.96 -1.37 -31.40
CA ARG A 391 -11.98 -2.10 -30.61
C ARG A 391 -12.23 -1.90 -29.11
N THR A 392 -12.48 -0.66 -28.69
CA THR A 392 -12.74 -0.34 -27.27
C THR A 392 -13.99 -1.05 -26.76
N ALA A 393 -15.11 -0.95 -27.49
CA ALA A 393 -16.35 -1.60 -27.12
C ALA A 393 -16.21 -3.13 -27.03
N ALA A 394 -15.46 -3.75 -27.96
CA ALA A 394 -15.19 -5.18 -27.93
C ALA A 394 -14.33 -5.58 -26.71
N ALA A 395 -13.33 -4.76 -26.36
CA ALA A 395 -12.48 -5.02 -25.20
C ALA A 395 -13.24 -4.87 -23.87
N LEU A 396 -14.11 -3.86 -23.74
CA LEU A 396 -14.99 -3.69 -22.58
C LEU A 396 -15.99 -4.84 -22.44
N ALA A 397 -16.59 -5.30 -23.55
CA ALA A 397 -17.46 -6.47 -23.55
C ALA A 397 -16.74 -7.74 -23.08
N GLU A 398 -15.44 -7.89 -23.41
CA GLU A 398 -14.63 -9.00 -22.92
C GLU A 398 -14.32 -8.87 -21.42
N VAL A 399 -14.04 -7.66 -20.91
CA VAL A 399 -13.92 -7.41 -19.47
C VAL A 399 -15.19 -7.85 -18.75
N ARG A 400 -16.36 -7.45 -19.24
CA ARG A 400 -17.67 -7.84 -18.69
C ARG A 400 -17.87 -9.35 -18.71
N ARG A 401 -17.60 -10.00 -19.85
CA ARG A 401 -17.75 -11.46 -20.01
C ARG A 401 -16.89 -12.23 -19.00
N VAL A 402 -15.64 -11.81 -18.81
CA VAL A 402 -14.74 -12.44 -17.82
C VAL A 402 -15.23 -12.18 -16.40
N ALA A 403 -15.69 -10.97 -16.10
CA ALA A 403 -16.29 -10.66 -14.80
C ALA A 403 -17.52 -11.53 -14.50
N GLU A 404 -18.45 -11.68 -15.47
CA GLU A 404 -19.62 -12.55 -15.34
C GLU A 404 -19.22 -14.01 -15.12
N ALA A 405 -18.23 -14.50 -15.88
CA ALA A 405 -17.70 -15.84 -15.70
C ALA A 405 -17.16 -16.05 -14.27
N LYS A 406 -16.41 -15.08 -13.73
CA LYS A 406 -15.91 -15.12 -12.35
C LYS A 406 -17.03 -15.07 -11.32
N ASN A 407 -18.06 -14.25 -11.54
CA ASN A 407 -19.24 -14.18 -10.67
C ASN A 407 -20.00 -15.52 -10.63
N MET A 408 -19.95 -16.30 -11.71
CA MET A 408 -20.47 -17.68 -11.79
C MET A 408 -19.51 -18.74 -11.20
N GLY A 409 -18.36 -18.34 -10.63
CA GLY A 409 -17.39 -19.24 -10.01
C GLY A 409 -16.31 -19.79 -10.94
N ASN A 410 -16.21 -19.28 -12.19
CA ASN A 410 -15.11 -19.67 -13.07
C ASN A 410 -13.79 -19.06 -12.63
N ARG A 411 -12.69 -19.79 -12.88
CA ARG A 411 -11.31 -19.37 -12.53
C ARG A 411 -10.61 -18.64 -13.68
N GLU A 412 -11.37 -17.95 -14.51
CA GLU A 412 -10.78 -17.17 -15.61
C GLU A 412 -10.03 -15.96 -15.02
N ASN A 413 -8.80 -15.73 -15.48
CA ASN A 413 -7.96 -14.63 -15.00
C ASN A 413 -8.37 -13.33 -15.69
N ILE A 414 -8.59 -12.27 -14.92
CA ILE A 414 -9.10 -10.99 -15.43
C ILE A 414 -8.04 -10.07 -16.06
N VAL A 415 -6.75 -10.31 -15.78
CA VAL A 415 -5.67 -9.41 -16.25
C VAL A 415 -5.57 -9.30 -17.78
N PRO A 416 -5.69 -10.39 -18.57
CA PRO A 416 -5.65 -10.31 -20.03
C PRO A 416 -6.73 -9.40 -20.63
N SER A 417 -7.97 -9.42 -20.11
CA SER A 417 -9.05 -8.56 -20.63
C SER A 417 -8.79 -7.09 -20.31
N PHE A 418 -8.25 -6.80 -19.12
CA PHE A 418 -7.81 -5.46 -18.73
C PHE A 418 -6.69 -4.94 -19.64
N LEU A 419 -5.72 -5.79 -19.99
CA LEU A 419 -4.63 -5.42 -20.89
C LEU A 419 -5.15 -5.04 -22.29
N GLU A 420 -6.10 -5.81 -22.84
CA GLU A 420 -6.72 -5.45 -24.12
C GLU A 420 -7.56 -4.16 -24.03
N ALA A 421 -8.28 -3.95 -22.93
CA ALA A 421 -9.05 -2.73 -22.70
C ALA A 421 -8.13 -1.50 -22.63
N VAL A 422 -7.05 -1.57 -21.87
CA VAL A 422 -6.03 -0.50 -21.78
C VAL A 422 -5.39 -0.24 -23.14
N ARG A 423 -4.98 -1.27 -23.88
CA ARG A 423 -4.43 -1.13 -25.24
C ARG A 423 -5.42 -0.52 -26.23
N ALA A 424 -6.72 -0.72 -26.00
CA ALA A 424 -7.79 -0.11 -26.77
C ALA A 424 -8.12 1.33 -26.35
N ARG A 425 -7.48 1.87 -25.29
CA ARG A 425 -7.79 3.17 -24.67
C ARG A 425 -9.19 3.22 -24.05
N ALA A 426 -9.64 2.08 -23.51
CA ALA A 426 -10.71 2.11 -22.52
C ALA A 426 -10.19 2.85 -21.27
N THR A 427 -11.07 3.64 -20.67
CA THR A 427 -10.72 4.44 -19.50
C THR A 427 -10.80 3.60 -18.22
N VAL A 428 -10.25 4.12 -17.12
CA VAL A 428 -10.35 3.48 -15.81
C VAL A 428 -11.83 3.37 -15.41
N GLY A 429 -12.61 4.45 -15.56
CA GLY A 429 -14.04 4.46 -15.27
C GLY A 429 -14.81 3.41 -16.07
N GLU A 430 -14.64 3.39 -17.39
CA GLU A 430 -15.34 2.41 -18.26
C GLU A 430 -15.04 0.96 -17.88
N ILE A 431 -13.78 0.64 -17.56
CA ILE A 431 -13.39 -0.72 -17.16
C ILE A 431 -14.02 -1.10 -15.82
N PHE A 432 -13.97 -0.21 -14.82
CA PHE A 432 -14.52 -0.50 -13.50
C PHE A 432 -16.06 -0.45 -13.47
N ASP A 433 -16.69 0.31 -14.35
CA ASP A 433 -18.15 0.31 -14.50
C ASP A 433 -18.67 -1.05 -14.99
N GLU A 434 -17.98 -1.69 -15.95
CA GLU A 434 -18.31 -3.07 -16.35
C GLU A 434 -18.21 -4.06 -15.18
N LEU A 435 -17.27 -3.84 -14.25
CA LEU A 435 -17.14 -4.66 -13.06
C LEU A 435 -18.23 -4.36 -12.02
N ARG A 436 -18.58 -3.08 -11.80
CA ARG A 436 -19.65 -2.65 -10.88
C ARG A 436 -20.99 -3.25 -11.28
N GLU A 437 -21.29 -3.31 -12.57
CA GLU A 437 -22.52 -3.91 -13.09
C GLU A 437 -22.63 -5.42 -12.78
N VAL A 438 -21.50 -6.11 -12.59
CA VAL A 438 -21.46 -7.56 -12.34
C VAL A 438 -21.33 -7.89 -10.86
N PHE A 439 -20.39 -7.24 -10.16
CA PHE A 439 -20.05 -7.55 -8.78
C PHE A 439 -20.77 -6.66 -7.76
N GLY A 440 -21.39 -5.57 -8.21
CA GLY A 440 -21.90 -4.51 -7.35
C GLY A 440 -20.78 -3.70 -6.69
N GLU A 441 -21.15 -2.85 -5.74
CA GLU A 441 -20.23 -2.06 -4.94
C GLU A 441 -20.33 -2.42 -3.47
N TYR A 442 -19.19 -2.41 -2.77
CA TYR A 442 -19.17 -2.64 -1.34
C TYR A 442 -19.67 -1.41 -0.59
N GLN A 443 -20.61 -1.64 0.33
CA GLN A 443 -21.08 -0.65 1.29
C GLN A 443 -20.51 -1.03 2.65
N ALA A 444 -19.65 -0.17 3.20
CA ALA A 444 -19.12 -0.40 4.53
C ALA A 444 -20.27 -0.43 5.55
N PRO A 445 -20.24 -1.36 6.53
CA PRO A 445 -21.20 -1.34 7.61
C PRO A 445 -21.08 -0.03 8.40
N ASN A 446 -22.22 0.60 8.68
CA ASN A 446 -22.25 1.75 9.60
C ASN A 446 -21.82 1.25 10.98
N VAL A 447 -20.65 1.68 11.45
CA VAL A 447 -20.23 1.45 12.83
C VAL A 447 -21.00 2.43 13.71
N VAL A 448 -21.79 1.88 14.64
CA VAL A 448 -22.52 2.63 15.69
C VAL A 448 -21.61 2.86 16.88
#